data_AF-A0A9C7LAK4-F1
#
_entry.id   AF-A0A9C7LAK4-F1
#
_cell.length_a   1.000
_cell.length_b   1.000
_cell.length_c   1.000
_cell.angle_alpha   90.00
_cell.angle_beta   90.00
_cell.angle_gamma   90.00
#
_symmetry.space_group_name_H-M   'P 1'
#
loop_
_entity.id
_entity.type
_entity.pdbx_description
1 polymer ?
#
loop_
_entity_poly.entity_id
_entity_poly.type
_entity_poly.pdbx_seq_one_letter_code
_entity_poly.pdbx_strand_id
1 'polypeptide(L)'
;MKKLRVLKFINNEQGNVAVLVALSFMGLLAIAGLAIDGGLMYMTKTHLQKTANAAVLSGAQELTNKEEKVRVIVNDILKAHKEETTLENMHVQLEKRVDVNLVKPVKLSFSRIFGFDQVDVKVHSAAELRPIGRAAGAAPLGIDERTPLEYLKPYKLKVDSSDSVSGYFGILALGGPGARTYEENLQYGYQDELKIGMVIDTQTGNIAGKTRSVVQELVNGCPESPRDVFDRDCSRVILVPVYKPYQYDSNQLKSVEITGFAYFYITDPMSSTDTSITGMFIKRTGTGFEEDGSITRGAYKIRITE
;
A
#
# COMPACT_ATOMS: atom_id res chain seq x y z
N MET A 1 -17.57 82.58 -16.85
CA MET A 1 -17.78 82.11 -15.45
C MET A 1 -17.81 80.57 -15.32
N LYS A 2 -16.74 79.83 -15.69
CA LYS A 2 -16.67 78.36 -15.49
C LYS A 2 -15.48 77.86 -14.67
N LYS A 3 -14.48 78.71 -14.37
CA LYS A 3 -13.27 78.32 -13.62
C LYS A 3 -13.42 78.23 -12.09
N LEU A 4 -14.49 78.78 -11.51
CA LEU A 4 -14.66 78.81 -10.04
C LEU A 4 -15.36 77.59 -9.41
N ARG A 5 -15.87 76.62 -10.20
CA ARG A 5 -16.58 75.45 -9.64
C ARG A 5 -15.65 74.30 -9.22
N VAL A 6 -14.45 74.21 -9.78
CA VAL A 6 -13.50 73.11 -9.49
C VAL A 6 -12.82 73.31 -8.12
N LEU A 7 -12.55 74.55 -7.74
CA LEU A 7 -11.89 74.88 -6.46
C LEU A 7 -12.81 74.78 -5.23
N LYS A 8 -14.14 74.76 -5.41
CA LYS A 8 -15.11 74.53 -4.31
C LYS A 8 -15.21 73.05 -3.88
N PHE A 9 -14.60 72.13 -4.63
CA PHE A 9 -14.61 70.69 -4.32
C PHE A 9 -13.53 70.30 -3.29
N ILE A 10 -12.52 71.13 -3.09
CA ILE A 10 -11.32 70.81 -2.29
C ILE A 10 -11.49 71.21 -0.81
N ASN A 11 -12.39 72.15 -0.49
CA ASN A 11 -12.61 72.66 0.87
C ASN A 11 -13.94 72.22 1.51
N ASN A 12 -14.43 71.03 1.16
CA ASN A 12 -15.61 70.45 1.77
C ASN A 12 -15.19 69.16 2.50
N GLU A 13 -15.50 69.01 3.80
CA GLU A 13 -15.22 67.82 4.63
C GLU A 13 -15.68 66.50 3.96
N GLN A 14 -16.60 66.58 3.00
CA GLN A 14 -17.04 65.49 2.13
C GLN A 14 -15.93 64.89 1.24
N GLY A 15 -14.88 65.65 0.90
CA GLY A 15 -13.75 65.18 0.10
C GLY A 15 -12.80 64.25 0.88
N ASN A 16 -12.63 64.49 2.18
CA ASN A 16 -11.78 63.65 3.03
C ASN A 16 -12.41 62.26 3.25
N VAL A 17 -13.74 62.22 3.40
CA VAL A 17 -14.51 60.96 3.47
C VAL A 17 -14.37 60.16 2.17
N ALA A 18 -14.43 60.81 1.01
CA ALA A 18 -14.27 60.13 -0.27
C ALA A 18 -12.88 59.47 -0.41
N VAL A 19 -11.81 60.14 0.04
CA VAL A 19 -10.45 59.59 0.04
C VAL A 19 -10.32 58.39 0.99
N LEU A 20 -10.84 58.50 2.21
CA LEU A 20 -10.83 57.40 3.19
C LEU A 20 -11.62 56.19 2.70
N VAL A 21 -12.78 56.40 2.09
CA VAL A 21 -13.60 55.33 1.51
C VAL A 21 -12.87 54.67 0.34
N ALA A 22 -12.25 55.44 -0.56
CA ALA A 22 -11.48 54.90 -1.67
C ALA A 22 -10.28 54.05 -1.20
N LEU A 23 -9.53 54.52 -0.20
CA LEU A 23 -8.44 53.77 0.42
C LEU A 23 -8.94 52.48 1.08
N SER A 24 -10.05 52.56 1.81
CA SER A 24 -10.65 51.38 2.45
C SER A 24 -11.12 50.36 1.42
N PHE A 25 -11.74 50.81 0.33
CA PHE A 25 -12.20 49.93 -0.75
C PHE A 25 -11.04 49.27 -1.48
N MET A 26 -9.95 50.00 -1.74
CA MET A 26 -8.72 49.41 -2.28
C MET A 26 -8.14 48.36 -1.33
N GLY A 27 -8.14 48.62 -0.02
CA GLY A 27 -7.73 47.65 0.99
C GLY A 27 -8.59 46.38 0.97
N LEU A 28 -9.91 46.52 0.90
CA LEU A 28 -10.84 45.39 0.81
C LEU A 28 -10.65 44.57 -0.47
N LEU A 29 -10.47 45.25 -1.62
CA LEU A 29 -10.18 44.58 -2.90
C LEU A 29 -8.85 43.83 -2.86
N ALA A 30 -7.82 44.40 -2.22
CA ALA A 30 -6.55 43.74 -2.02
C ALA A 30 -6.68 42.45 -1.22
N ILE A 31 -7.42 42.48 -0.11
CA ILE A 31 -7.65 41.30 0.73
C ILE A 31 -8.48 40.25 -0.02
N ALA A 32 -9.56 40.67 -0.70
CA ALA A 32 -10.40 39.76 -1.48
C ALA A 32 -9.62 39.09 -2.63
N GLY A 33 -8.79 39.86 -3.31
CA GLY A 33 -7.92 39.38 -4.37
C GLY A 33 -6.89 38.36 -3.89
N LEU A 34 -6.21 38.64 -2.78
CA LEU A 34 -5.31 37.69 -2.13
C LEU A 34 -6.04 36.41 -1.70
N ALA A 35 -7.26 36.53 -1.19
CA ALA A 35 -8.07 35.38 -0.82
C ALA A 35 -8.44 34.50 -2.04
N ILE A 36 -8.73 35.11 -3.19
CA ILE A 36 -9.03 34.39 -4.44
C ILE A 36 -7.79 33.63 -4.94
N ASP A 37 -6.65 34.30 -5.06
CA ASP A 37 -5.42 33.69 -5.54
C ASP A 37 -4.90 32.62 -4.58
N GLY A 38 -4.91 32.91 -3.28
CA GLY A 38 -4.55 31.95 -2.25
C GLY A 38 -5.47 30.73 -2.23
N GLY A 39 -6.78 30.94 -2.41
CA GLY A 39 -7.75 29.87 -2.53
C GLY A 39 -7.48 28.97 -3.73
N LEU A 40 -7.22 29.56 -4.90
CA LEU A 40 -6.86 28.82 -6.12
C LEU A 40 -5.59 27.99 -5.91
N MET A 41 -4.52 28.59 -5.38
CA MET A 41 -3.27 27.89 -5.09
C MET A 41 -3.47 26.73 -4.11
N TYR A 42 -4.24 26.94 -3.04
CA TYR A 42 -4.51 25.92 -2.04
C TYR A 42 -5.29 24.73 -2.62
N MET A 43 -6.32 25.01 -3.43
CA MET A 43 -7.07 23.96 -4.12
C MET A 43 -6.18 23.18 -5.10
N THR A 44 -5.36 23.87 -5.90
CA THR A 44 -4.42 23.21 -6.81
C THR A 44 -3.40 22.36 -6.05
N LYS A 45 -2.81 22.87 -4.98
CA LYS A 45 -1.86 22.12 -4.14
C LYS A 45 -2.51 20.87 -3.56
N THR A 46 -3.73 20.99 -3.05
CA THR A 46 -4.47 19.85 -2.48
C THR A 46 -4.80 18.80 -3.56
N HIS A 47 -5.20 19.24 -4.75
CA HIS A 47 -5.45 18.33 -5.87
C HIS A 47 -4.18 17.60 -6.29
N LEU A 48 -3.07 18.33 -6.51
CA LEU A 48 -1.80 17.73 -6.89
C LEU A 48 -1.27 16.78 -5.83
N GLN A 49 -1.37 17.11 -4.53
CA GLN A 49 -0.92 16.22 -3.47
C GLN A 49 -1.72 14.91 -3.45
N LYS A 50 -3.04 14.97 -3.64
CA LYS A 50 -3.89 13.77 -3.74
C LYS A 50 -3.51 12.93 -4.94
N THR A 51 -3.27 13.57 -6.10
CA THR A 51 -2.83 12.90 -7.32
C THR A 51 -1.45 12.24 -7.13
N ALA A 52 -0.49 12.95 -6.52
CA ALA A 52 0.85 12.44 -6.21
C ALA A 52 0.78 11.23 -5.26
N ASN A 53 0.00 11.33 -4.17
CA ASN A 53 -0.20 10.24 -3.21
C ASN A 53 -0.83 9.01 -3.87
N ALA A 54 -1.86 9.19 -4.70
CA ALA A 54 -2.48 8.10 -5.45
C ALA A 54 -1.50 7.44 -6.44
N ALA A 55 -0.67 8.25 -7.12
CA ALA A 55 0.34 7.78 -8.03
C ALA A 55 1.40 6.92 -7.32
N VAL A 56 2.00 7.40 -6.22
CA VAL A 56 3.02 6.63 -5.50
C VAL A 56 2.44 5.41 -4.81
N LEU A 57 1.22 5.48 -4.25
CA LEU A 57 0.57 4.31 -3.64
C LEU A 57 0.32 3.21 -4.67
N SER A 58 -0.13 3.60 -5.87
CA SER A 58 -0.43 2.65 -6.94
C SER A 58 0.86 2.09 -7.55
N GLY A 59 1.83 2.95 -7.85
CA GLY A 59 3.14 2.54 -8.35
C GLY A 59 3.90 1.66 -7.35
N ALA A 60 3.79 1.94 -6.05
CA ALA A 60 4.44 1.16 -5.01
C ALA A 60 3.99 -0.31 -4.96
N GLN A 61 2.81 -0.62 -5.51
CA GLN A 61 2.33 -2.00 -5.61
C GLN A 61 3.25 -2.88 -6.46
N GLU A 62 3.91 -2.29 -7.46
CA GLU A 62 4.78 -2.99 -8.40
C GLU A 62 6.27 -2.89 -8.04
N LEU A 63 6.62 -2.32 -6.87
CA LEU A 63 8.02 -2.21 -6.42
C LEU A 63 8.73 -3.55 -6.25
N THR A 64 7.98 -4.65 -6.09
CA THR A 64 8.53 -6.01 -6.01
C THR A 64 8.54 -6.73 -7.36
N ASN A 65 8.10 -6.07 -8.44
CA ASN A 65 7.98 -6.64 -9.78
C ASN A 65 9.04 -6.06 -10.73
N LYS A 66 8.75 -4.91 -11.36
CA LYS A 66 9.61 -4.26 -12.37
C LYS A 66 9.42 -2.76 -12.35
N GLU A 67 10.51 -2.02 -12.54
CA GLU A 67 10.49 -0.56 -12.57
C GLU A 67 9.60 0.00 -13.68
N GLU A 68 9.59 -0.65 -14.85
CA GLU A 68 8.73 -0.25 -15.96
C GLU A 68 7.24 -0.27 -15.59
N LYS A 69 6.78 -1.29 -14.85
CA LYS A 69 5.38 -1.36 -14.40
C LYS A 69 5.05 -0.24 -13.40
N VAL A 70 5.99 0.11 -12.51
CA VAL A 70 5.85 1.26 -11.60
C VAL A 70 5.63 2.54 -12.40
N ARG A 71 6.45 2.78 -13.43
CA ARG A 71 6.36 3.97 -14.29
C ARG A 71 5.05 4.03 -15.06
N VAL A 72 4.62 2.91 -15.64
CA VAL A 72 3.33 2.79 -16.34
C VAL A 72 2.17 3.14 -15.41
N ILE A 73 2.09 2.51 -14.23
CA ILE A 73 0.99 2.75 -13.29
C ILE A 73 0.96 4.19 -12.81
N VAL A 74 2.11 4.78 -12.47
CA VAL A 74 2.14 6.20 -12.07
C VAL A 74 1.61 7.08 -13.20
N ASN A 75 2.07 6.89 -14.43
CA ASN A 75 1.61 7.67 -15.57
C ASN A 75 0.11 7.50 -15.84
N ASP A 76 -0.42 6.28 -15.67
CA ASP A 76 -1.85 6.01 -15.79
C ASP A 76 -2.68 6.78 -14.74
N ILE A 77 -2.20 6.83 -13.49
CA ILE A 77 -2.85 7.63 -12.44
C ILE A 77 -2.78 9.12 -12.75
N LEU A 78 -1.63 9.63 -13.19
CA LEU A 78 -1.49 11.05 -13.57
C LEU A 78 -2.43 11.41 -14.72
N LYS A 79 -2.54 10.55 -15.74
CA LYS A 79 -3.45 10.71 -16.87
C LYS A 79 -4.92 10.67 -16.44
N ALA A 80 -5.30 9.75 -15.55
CA ALA A 80 -6.66 9.66 -15.00
C ALA A 80 -7.05 10.95 -14.24
N HIS A 81 -6.07 11.61 -13.62
CA HIS A 81 -6.22 12.87 -12.92
C HIS A 81 -6.03 14.12 -13.80
N LYS A 82 -5.67 13.96 -15.08
CA LYS A 82 -5.36 15.05 -16.03
C LYS A 82 -4.16 15.92 -15.60
N GLU A 83 -3.13 15.27 -15.06
CA GLU A 83 -1.92 15.92 -14.55
C GLU A 83 -0.64 15.30 -15.15
N GLU A 84 -0.73 14.68 -16.33
CA GLU A 84 0.39 14.01 -17.00
C GLU A 84 1.58 14.94 -17.29
N THR A 85 1.31 16.23 -17.55
CA THR A 85 2.36 17.22 -17.85
C THR A 85 2.99 17.82 -16.58
N THR A 86 2.50 17.45 -15.39
CA THR A 86 3.01 18.01 -14.13
C THR A 86 4.18 17.23 -13.56
N LEU A 87 4.45 16.02 -14.04
CA LEU A 87 5.55 15.21 -13.55
C LEU A 87 6.89 15.84 -13.90
N GLU A 88 7.58 16.38 -12.89
CA GLU A 88 8.92 16.95 -13.03
C GLU A 88 9.99 15.86 -12.87
N ASN A 89 9.84 14.99 -11.87
CA ASN A 89 10.76 13.89 -11.64
C ASN A 89 10.07 12.69 -10.99
N MET A 90 10.58 11.49 -11.28
CA MET A 90 10.23 10.25 -10.62
C MET A 90 11.47 9.43 -10.33
N HIS A 91 11.64 9.02 -9.07
CA HIS A 91 12.70 8.11 -8.66
C HIS A 91 12.11 6.78 -8.20
N VAL A 92 12.65 5.67 -8.70
CA VAL A 92 12.21 4.32 -8.33
C VAL A 92 13.39 3.56 -7.76
N GLN A 93 13.22 3.02 -6.56
CA GLN A 93 14.15 2.08 -5.94
C GLN A 93 13.38 0.78 -5.68
N LEU A 94 13.59 -0.22 -6.54
CA LEU A 94 12.94 -1.53 -6.41
C LEU A 94 13.11 -2.10 -5.00
N GLU A 95 12.04 -2.74 -4.53
CA GLU A 95 11.90 -3.30 -3.17
C GLU A 95 12.04 -2.30 -2.01
N LYS A 96 12.11 -0.99 -2.30
CA LYS A 96 12.29 0.05 -1.28
C LYS A 96 11.22 1.13 -1.37
N ARG A 97 11.28 1.98 -2.40
CA ARG A 97 10.46 3.19 -2.48
C ARG A 97 10.27 3.70 -3.91
N VAL A 98 9.19 4.45 -4.11
CA VAL A 98 8.94 5.28 -5.30
C VAL A 98 8.64 6.71 -4.86
N ASP A 99 9.16 7.67 -5.61
CA ASP A 99 9.07 9.09 -5.34
C ASP A 99 8.57 9.83 -6.58
N VAL A 100 7.70 10.83 -6.40
CA VAL A 100 7.26 11.73 -7.49
C VAL A 100 7.33 13.17 -7.04
N ASN A 101 7.73 14.04 -7.96
CA ASN A 101 7.65 15.49 -7.83
C ASN A 101 6.73 16.02 -8.92
N LEU A 102 5.64 16.67 -8.54
CA LEU A 102 4.73 17.32 -9.47
C LEU A 102 4.84 18.84 -9.35
N VAL A 103 4.89 19.51 -10.50
CA VAL A 103 4.96 20.97 -10.61
C VAL A 103 3.90 21.44 -11.60
N LYS A 104 3.06 22.40 -11.17
CA LYS A 104 2.02 22.99 -12.01
C LYS A 104 2.08 24.52 -11.95
N PRO A 105 2.27 25.19 -13.10
CA PRO A 105 2.16 26.64 -13.17
C PRO A 105 0.67 27.05 -13.06
N VAL A 106 0.33 27.83 -12.03
CA VAL A 106 -1.01 28.34 -11.79
C VAL A 106 -1.05 29.83 -12.09
N LYS A 107 -1.90 30.23 -13.03
CA LYS A 107 -2.11 31.63 -13.38
C LYS A 107 -2.85 32.35 -12.24
N LEU A 108 -2.30 33.46 -11.78
CA LEU A 108 -2.92 34.28 -10.75
C LEU A 108 -3.91 35.27 -11.38
N SER A 109 -5.01 35.53 -10.70
CA SER A 109 -6.05 36.42 -11.19
C SER A 109 -5.83 37.84 -10.69
N PHE A 110 -5.63 38.01 -9.38
CA PHE A 110 -5.53 39.33 -8.76
C PHE A 110 -4.10 39.86 -8.70
N SER A 111 -3.16 39.01 -8.30
CA SER A 111 -1.74 39.34 -8.13
C SER A 111 -1.06 39.76 -9.44
N ARG A 112 -1.71 39.46 -10.57
CA ARG A 112 -1.35 39.96 -11.90
C ARG A 112 -1.32 41.49 -11.98
N ILE A 113 -2.17 42.18 -11.22
CA ILE A 113 -2.18 43.65 -11.12
C ILE A 113 -0.84 44.17 -10.57
N PHE A 114 -0.16 43.36 -9.75
CA PHE A 114 1.14 43.67 -9.14
C PHE A 114 2.32 43.05 -9.89
N GLY A 115 2.11 42.51 -11.10
CA GLY A 115 3.16 41.93 -11.93
C GLY A 115 3.43 40.45 -11.70
N PHE A 116 2.62 39.75 -10.89
CA PHE A 116 2.73 38.29 -10.70
C PHE A 116 1.73 37.55 -11.60
N ASP A 117 2.17 37.10 -12.77
CA ASP A 117 1.30 36.41 -13.74
C ASP A 117 0.96 34.96 -13.34
N GLN A 118 1.91 34.24 -12.75
CA GLN A 118 1.74 32.84 -12.35
C GLN A 118 2.67 32.44 -11.21
N VAL A 119 2.32 31.36 -10.52
CA VAL A 119 3.14 30.71 -9.48
C VAL A 119 3.18 29.20 -9.72
N ASP A 120 4.37 28.62 -9.56
CA ASP A 120 4.55 27.17 -9.62
C ASP A 120 4.12 26.53 -8.30
N VAL A 121 3.05 25.75 -8.35
CA VAL A 121 2.64 24.90 -7.23
C VAL A 121 3.40 23.58 -7.33
N LYS A 122 4.18 23.29 -6.30
CA LYS A 122 5.00 22.07 -6.22
C LYS A 122 4.50 21.15 -5.11
N VAL A 123 4.47 19.85 -5.38
CA VAL A 123 4.19 18.81 -4.40
C VAL A 123 5.19 17.67 -4.54
N HIS A 124 5.53 17.07 -3.41
CA HIS A 124 6.31 15.85 -3.33
C HIS A 124 5.45 14.76 -2.68
N SER A 125 5.65 13.53 -3.12
CA SER A 125 5.09 12.37 -2.45
C SER A 125 6.02 11.18 -2.65
N ALA A 126 6.16 10.36 -1.62
CA ALA A 126 6.86 9.10 -1.71
C ALA A 126 6.07 7.98 -1.02
N ALA A 127 6.27 6.77 -1.51
CA ALA A 127 5.75 5.57 -0.89
C ALA A 127 6.84 4.51 -0.77
N GLU A 128 6.91 3.85 0.38
CA GLU A 128 7.90 2.83 0.69
C GLU A 128 7.27 1.50 1.14
N LEU A 129 8.05 0.43 0.99
CA LEU A 129 7.69 -0.91 1.45
C LEU A 129 8.14 -1.12 2.90
N ARG A 130 7.21 -1.61 3.72
CA ARG A 130 7.45 -1.98 5.12
C ARG A 130 7.00 -3.43 5.35
N PRO A 131 7.73 -4.23 6.14
CA PRO A 131 7.31 -5.59 6.41
C PRO A 131 5.95 -5.60 7.13
N ILE A 132 5.07 -6.52 6.75
CA ILE A 132 3.82 -6.75 7.46
C ILE A 132 4.15 -7.41 8.80
N GLY A 133 3.71 -6.81 9.91
CA GLY A 133 3.82 -7.35 11.26
C GLY A 133 2.46 -7.65 11.91
N ARG A 134 1.36 -7.28 11.26
CA ARG A 134 0.00 -7.58 11.69
C ARG A 134 -0.92 -7.70 10.49
N ALA A 135 -1.67 -8.80 10.38
CA ALA A 135 -2.53 -9.07 9.23
C ALA A 135 -3.67 -10.04 9.57
N ALA A 136 -4.75 -9.94 8.79
CA ALA A 136 -5.81 -10.94 8.69
C ALA A 136 -5.70 -11.63 7.31
N GLY A 137 -6.43 -12.73 7.14
CA GLY A 137 -6.46 -13.53 5.91
C GLY A 137 -5.29 -14.50 5.76
N ALA A 138 -4.55 -14.78 6.84
CA ALA A 138 -3.45 -15.73 6.79
C ALA A 138 -3.97 -17.17 6.69
N ALA A 139 -3.34 -17.97 5.83
CA ALA A 139 -3.56 -19.40 5.78
C ALA A 139 -3.00 -20.08 7.05
N PRO A 140 -3.57 -21.22 7.47
CA PRO A 140 -3.15 -21.98 8.66
C PRO A 140 -1.87 -22.80 8.41
N LEU A 141 -0.93 -22.21 7.68
CA LEU A 141 0.36 -22.79 7.29
C LEU A 141 1.44 -21.81 7.72
N GLY A 142 2.46 -22.30 8.40
CA GLY A 142 3.57 -21.48 8.87
C GLY A 142 4.91 -21.96 8.34
N ILE A 143 5.87 -21.03 8.30
CA ILE A 143 7.28 -21.33 8.03
C ILE A 143 8.17 -20.88 9.20
N ASP A 144 9.13 -21.72 9.57
CA ASP A 144 10.15 -21.41 10.56
C ASP A 144 11.08 -20.30 10.04
N GLU A 145 11.29 -19.27 10.84
CA GLU A 145 12.14 -18.14 10.50
C GLU A 145 13.58 -18.53 10.19
N ARG A 146 14.07 -19.67 10.66
CA ARG A 146 15.43 -20.15 10.36
C ARG A 146 15.58 -20.63 8.91
N THR A 147 14.47 -20.84 8.20
CA THR A 147 14.49 -21.25 6.80
C THR A 147 15.00 -20.13 5.91
N PRO A 148 16.08 -20.31 5.14
CA PRO A 148 16.44 -19.34 4.12
C PRO A 148 15.40 -19.36 2.98
N LEU A 149 14.90 -18.18 2.62
CA LEU A 149 13.94 -18.01 1.53
C LEU A 149 14.63 -17.53 0.25
N GLU A 150 14.67 -18.41 -0.75
CA GLU A 150 15.01 -18.08 -2.13
C GLU A 150 13.70 -17.85 -2.91
N TYR A 151 13.39 -16.58 -3.18
CA TYR A 151 12.16 -16.22 -3.88
C TYR A 151 12.12 -16.81 -5.30
N LEU A 152 10.92 -17.18 -5.76
CA LEU A 152 10.65 -17.81 -7.06
C LEU A 152 11.30 -19.18 -7.27
N LYS A 153 11.81 -19.82 -6.20
CA LYS A 153 12.23 -21.23 -6.21
C LYS A 153 11.11 -22.14 -5.71
N PRO A 154 11.04 -23.39 -6.19
CA PRO A 154 10.03 -24.35 -5.76
C PRO A 154 10.28 -24.82 -4.31
N TYR A 155 9.21 -24.85 -3.52
CA TYR A 155 9.14 -25.34 -2.15
C TYR A 155 7.98 -26.34 -2.02
N LYS A 156 8.12 -27.25 -1.06
CA LYS A 156 7.06 -28.18 -0.65
C LYS A 156 6.71 -27.94 0.81
N LEU A 157 5.50 -27.41 1.04
CA LEU A 157 4.95 -27.22 2.38
C LEU A 157 4.27 -28.52 2.81
N LYS A 158 4.93 -29.29 3.69
CA LYS A 158 4.38 -30.56 4.16
C LYS A 158 3.12 -30.37 5.01
N VAL A 159 2.16 -31.27 4.81
CA VAL A 159 0.87 -31.30 5.53
C VAL A 159 0.55 -32.68 6.13
N ASP A 160 1.49 -33.63 6.10
CA ASP A 160 1.41 -34.90 6.82
C ASP A 160 2.07 -34.85 8.20
N SER A 161 1.65 -35.77 9.06
CA SER A 161 1.99 -35.83 10.49
C SER A 161 3.01 -36.91 10.84
N SER A 162 3.60 -37.59 9.85
CA SER A 162 4.40 -38.80 10.05
C SER A 162 5.86 -38.55 10.44
N ASP A 163 6.35 -37.31 10.37
CA ASP A 163 7.67 -36.97 10.88
C ASP A 163 7.56 -35.84 11.90
N SER A 164 7.95 -36.17 13.13
CA SER A 164 8.18 -35.25 14.24
C SER A 164 9.32 -34.28 13.92
N VAL A 165 9.09 -33.29 13.04
CA VAL A 165 10.09 -32.37 12.47
C VAL A 165 10.85 -32.97 11.27
N SER A 166 10.18 -33.15 10.13
CA SER A 166 10.89 -33.21 8.83
C SER A 166 10.42 -32.12 7.87
N GLY A 167 10.54 -30.89 8.31
CA GLY A 167 10.36 -29.71 7.48
C GLY A 167 10.32 -28.46 8.33
N TYR A 168 10.84 -27.36 7.81
CA TYR A 168 10.73 -26.05 8.44
C TYR A 168 9.31 -25.45 8.31
N PHE A 169 8.28 -26.28 8.16
CA PHE A 169 6.92 -25.89 7.79
C PHE A 169 5.93 -26.62 8.70
N GLY A 170 4.91 -25.92 9.18
CA GLY A 170 3.97 -26.48 10.16
C GLY A 170 2.54 -25.99 9.96
N ILE A 171 1.58 -26.82 10.33
CA ILE A 171 0.16 -26.45 10.33
C ILE A 171 -0.16 -25.73 11.65
N LEU A 172 -0.89 -24.62 11.56
CA LEU A 172 -1.25 -23.77 12.70
C LEU A 172 -2.75 -23.91 13.02
N ALA A 173 -3.08 -24.04 14.31
CA ALA A 173 -4.45 -24.13 14.81
C ALA A 173 -5.08 -22.73 14.96
N LEU A 174 -5.17 -21.98 13.86
CA LEU A 174 -5.75 -20.64 13.84
C LEU A 174 -7.25 -20.68 14.20
N GLY A 175 -7.66 -20.01 15.27
CA GLY A 175 -9.04 -20.10 15.79
C GLY A 175 -9.38 -21.42 16.48
N GLY A 176 -8.40 -22.27 16.77
CA GLY A 176 -8.55 -23.55 17.45
C GLY A 176 -8.28 -24.77 16.55
N PRO A 177 -8.09 -25.96 17.15
CA PRO A 177 -7.78 -27.18 16.41
C PRO A 177 -9.01 -27.71 15.68
N GLY A 178 -8.80 -28.27 14.49
CA GLY A 178 -9.85 -29.00 13.80
C GLY A 178 -9.65 -29.05 12.30
N ALA A 179 -9.97 -30.18 11.69
CA ALA A 179 -9.84 -30.34 10.25
C ALA A 179 -10.81 -29.40 9.48
N ARG A 180 -11.98 -29.06 10.05
CA ARG A 180 -12.92 -28.11 9.45
C ARG A 180 -12.42 -26.66 9.54
N THR A 181 -11.97 -26.24 10.72
CA THR A 181 -11.38 -24.92 10.94
C THR A 181 -10.17 -24.68 10.03
N TYR A 182 -9.28 -25.67 9.90
CA TYR A 182 -8.16 -25.61 8.96
C TYR A 182 -8.62 -25.40 7.51
N GLU A 183 -9.62 -26.17 7.05
CA GLU A 183 -10.13 -26.08 5.68
C GLU A 183 -10.72 -24.70 5.39
N GLU A 184 -11.57 -24.19 6.28
CA GLU A 184 -12.15 -22.84 6.17
C GLU A 184 -11.05 -21.76 6.15
N ASN A 185 -10.06 -21.85 7.03
CA ASN A 185 -8.96 -20.88 7.09
C ASN A 185 -8.03 -20.96 5.87
N LEU A 186 -7.82 -22.15 5.30
CA LEU A 186 -7.02 -22.28 4.09
C LEU A 186 -7.76 -21.74 2.86
N GLN A 187 -9.09 -21.89 2.82
CA GLN A 187 -9.92 -21.47 1.70
C GLN A 187 -10.17 -19.96 1.69
N TYR A 188 -10.45 -19.36 2.85
CA TYR A 188 -10.87 -17.96 2.97
C TYR A 188 -9.85 -17.06 3.68
N GLY A 189 -8.77 -17.64 4.20
CA GLY A 189 -7.88 -16.97 5.15
C GLY A 189 -8.49 -16.89 6.54
N TYR A 190 -7.66 -16.90 7.58
CA TYR A 190 -8.11 -16.70 8.95
C TYR A 190 -8.58 -15.25 9.15
N GLN A 191 -9.83 -15.07 9.58
CA GLN A 191 -10.48 -13.75 9.58
C GLN A 191 -10.07 -12.85 10.74
N ASP A 192 -9.63 -13.42 11.87
CA ASP A 192 -9.11 -12.61 12.97
C ASP A 192 -7.68 -12.16 12.67
N GLU A 193 -7.29 -11.12 13.38
CA GLU A 193 -5.98 -10.52 13.22
C GLU A 193 -4.89 -11.35 13.92
N LEU A 194 -3.82 -11.63 13.17
CA LEU A 194 -2.57 -12.16 13.68
C LEU A 194 -1.56 -11.03 13.79
N LYS A 195 -0.80 -11.01 14.87
CA LYS A 195 0.25 -10.03 15.16
C LYS A 195 1.55 -10.75 15.56
N ILE A 196 2.69 -10.16 15.23
CA ILE A 196 3.98 -10.61 15.78
C ILE A 196 3.95 -10.66 17.31
N GLY A 197 4.62 -11.65 17.89
CA GLY A 197 4.61 -11.95 19.32
C GLY A 197 3.40 -12.77 19.79
N MET A 198 2.39 -13.00 18.95
CA MET A 198 1.30 -13.93 19.27
C MET A 198 1.80 -15.37 19.26
N VAL A 199 1.42 -16.12 20.30
CA VAL A 199 1.68 -17.56 20.40
C VAL A 199 0.46 -18.32 19.88
N ILE A 200 0.69 -19.23 18.95
CA ILE A 200 -0.33 -20.01 18.26
C ILE A 200 0.01 -21.49 18.40
N ASP A 201 -0.98 -22.30 18.73
CA ASP A 201 -0.82 -23.75 18.81
C ASP A 201 -0.65 -24.36 17.41
N THR A 202 0.15 -25.41 17.31
CA THR A 202 0.27 -26.22 16.10
C THR A 202 -0.88 -27.21 16.03
N GLN A 203 -1.21 -27.66 14.82
CA GLN A 203 -2.17 -28.73 14.62
C GLN A 203 -1.48 -30.00 14.15
N THR A 204 -1.94 -31.12 14.69
CA THR A 204 -1.44 -32.45 14.36
C THR A 204 -2.58 -33.29 13.79
N GLY A 205 -2.25 -34.25 12.91
CA GLY A 205 -3.22 -35.16 12.29
C GLY A 205 -3.14 -35.13 10.77
N ASN A 206 -3.82 -36.08 10.12
CA ASN A 206 -3.85 -36.15 8.66
C ASN A 206 -4.92 -35.21 8.10
N ILE A 207 -4.49 -34.11 7.48
CA ILE A 207 -5.37 -33.12 6.82
C ILE A 207 -5.15 -33.02 5.31
N ALA A 208 -4.40 -33.97 4.73
CA ALA A 208 -4.04 -33.94 3.31
C ALA A 208 -5.29 -33.92 2.41
N GLY A 209 -6.33 -34.70 2.74
CA GLY A 209 -7.56 -34.76 1.95
C GLY A 209 -8.25 -33.40 1.76
N LYS A 210 -8.41 -32.64 2.85
CA LYS A 210 -9.01 -31.30 2.83
C LYS A 210 -8.07 -30.24 2.25
N THR A 211 -6.77 -30.43 2.41
CA THR A 211 -5.78 -29.54 1.77
C THR A 211 -5.89 -29.64 0.26
N ARG A 212 -6.04 -30.86 -0.29
CA ARG A 212 -6.18 -31.08 -1.73
C ARG A 212 -7.41 -30.40 -2.33
N SER A 213 -8.57 -30.50 -1.68
CA SER A 213 -9.81 -29.87 -2.18
C SER A 213 -9.62 -28.35 -2.29
N VAL A 214 -9.14 -27.71 -1.22
CA VAL A 214 -8.92 -26.27 -1.21
C VAL A 214 -7.85 -25.84 -2.20
N VAL A 215 -6.70 -26.55 -2.26
CA VAL A 215 -5.65 -26.24 -3.23
C VAL A 215 -6.17 -26.34 -4.66
N GLN A 216 -6.99 -27.36 -4.98
CA GLN A 216 -7.60 -27.49 -6.29
C GLN A 216 -8.53 -26.30 -6.61
N GLU A 217 -9.33 -25.85 -5.64
CA GLU A 217 -10.18 -24.66 -5.80
C GLU A 217 -9.37 -23.39 -6.05
N LEU A 218 -8.29 -23.17 -5.28
CA LEU A 218 -7.42 -22.00 -5.45
C LEU A 218 -6.72 -22.02 -6.82
N VAL A 219 -6.25 -23.19 -7.26
CA VAL A 219 -5.62 -23.40 -8.57
C VAL A 219 -6.62 -23.18 -9.72
N ASN A 220 -7.88 -23.59 -9.55
CA ASN A 220 -8.95 -23.41 -10.53
C ASN A 220 -9.44 -21.95 -10.60
N GLY A 221 -9.45 -21.24 -9.47
CA GLY A 221 -9.86 -19.84 -9.39
C GLY A 221 -8.89 -18.86 -10.06
N CYS A 222 -7.64 -19.28 -10.28
CA CYS A 222 -6.63 -18.52 -11.00
C CYS A 222 -5.96 -19.41 -12.06
N PRO A 223 -6.57 -19.56 -13.27
CA PRO A 223 -6.00 -20.34 -14.35
C PRO A 223 -4.73 -19.71 -14.92
N GLU A 224 -3.67 -20.50 -15.10
CA GLU A 224 -2.38 -20.02 -15.61
C GLU A 224 -2.37 -19.96 -17.14
N SER A 225 -2.77 -18.84 -17.74
CA SER A 225 -2.54 -18.60 -19.17
C SER A 225 -2.50 -17.11 -19.53
N PRO A 226 -1.31 -16.46 -19.50
CA PRO A 226 -0.02 -16.95 -19.00
C PRO A 226 0.08 -16.93 -17.46
N ARG A 227 1.05 -17.66 -16.88
CA ARG A 227 1.35 -17.59 -15.43
C ARG A 227 1.89 -16.21 -15.09
N ASP A 228 1.13 -15.42 -14.33
CA ASP A 228 1.58 -14.15 -13.74
C ASP A 228 1.49 -14.22 -12.20
N VAL A 229 2.63 -14.46 -11.54
CA VAL A 229 2.72 -14.52 -10.07
C VAL A 229 2.47 -13.16 -9.40
N PHE A 230 2.44 -12.09 -10.19
CA PHE A 230 2.17 -10.73 -9.71
C PHE A 230 0.71 -10.32 -9.90
N ASP A 231 -0.13 -11.17 -10.51
CA ASP A 231 -1.57 -10.92 -10.61
C ASP A 231 -2.17 -10.71 -9.21
N ARG A 232 -2.82 -9.56 -9.04
CA ARG A 232 -3.33 -9.11 -7.75
C ARG A 232 -4.55 -9.90 -7.30
N ASP A 233 -5.33 -10.44 -8.23
CA ASP A 233 -6.58 -11.14 -7.94
C ASP A 233 -6.42 -12.67 -7.94
N CYS A 234 -5.19 -13.16 -8.08
CA CYS A 234 -4.92 -14.59 -8.16
C CYS A 234 -5.11 -15.30 -6.80
N SER A 235 -6.11 -16.18 -6.74
CA SER A 235 -6.42 -17.02 -5.57
C SER A 235 -5.31 -17.98 -5.14
N ARG A 236 -4.30 -18.24 -5.99
CA ARG A 236 -3.13 -19.07 -5.64
C ARG A 236 -2.18 -18.40 -4.65
N VAL A 237 -2.30 -17.09 -4.43
CA VAL A 237 -1.43 -16.34 -3.53
C VAL A 237 -2.03 -16.33 -2.14
N ILE A 238 -1.37 -17.04 -1.22
CA ILE A 238 -1.76 -17.10 0.19
C ILE A 238 -0.74 -16.37 1.06
N LEU A 239 -1.23 -15.73 2.12
CA LEU A 239 -0.40 -15.17 3.18
C LEU A 239 -0.14 -16.26 4.23
N VAL A 240 1.11 -16.45 4.65
CA VAL A 240 1.49 -17.44 5.66
C VAL A 240 2.26 -16.77 6.81
N PRO A 241 1.98 -17.11 8.08
CA PRO A 241 2.81 -16.65 9.20
C PRO A 241 4.22 -17.21 9.12
N VAL A 242 5.19 -16.38 9.50
CA VAL A 242 6.56 -16.80 9.77
C VAL A 242 6.71 -16.87 11.27
N TYR A 243 7.30 -17.94 11.78
CA TYR A 243 7.30 -18.22 13.20
C TYR A 243 8.68 -18.65 13.71
N LYS A 244 8.85 -18.57 15.03
CA LYS A 244 9.88 -19.32 15.76
C LYS A 244 9.23 -20.33 16.71
N PRO A 245 9.86 -21.48 16.96
CA PRO A 245 9.37 -22.43 17.96
C PRO A 245 9.18 -21.77 19.33
N TYR A 246 8.07 -22.06 20.03
CA TYR A 246 7.80 -21.53 21.37
C TYR A 246 7.78 -22.62 22.44
N GLN A 247 6.94 -23.65 22.30
CA GLN A 247 6.89 -24.78 23.23
C GLN A 247 6.94 -26.12 22.52
N TYR A 248 7.68 -27.05 23.13
CA TYR A 248 7.75 -28.46 22.74
C TYR A 248 7.18 -29.34 23.85
N ASP A 249 6.54 -30.44 23.47
CA ASP A 249 6.14 -31.52 24.36
C ASP A 249 6.55 -32.84 23.72
N SER A 250 7.35 -33.64 24.42
CA SER A 250 7.78 -34.96 23.97
C SER A 250 8.36 -34.97 22.54
N ASN A 251 9.20 -33.96 22.23
CA ASN A 251 9.79 -33.67 20.91
C ASN A 251 8.83 -33.21 19.80
N GLN A 252 7.55 -32.99 20.11
CA GLN A 252 6.58 -32.40 19.21
C GLN A 252 6.45 -30.90 19.47
N LEU A 253 6.58 -30.09 18.43
CA LEU A 253 6.32 -28.65 18.50
C LEU A 253 4.82 -28.43 18.76
N LYS A 254 4.46 -27.87 19.92
CA LYS A 254 3.07 -27.65 20.34
C LYS A 254 2.57 -26.25 20.03
N SER A 255 3.45 -25.26 20.10
CA SER A 255 3.09 -23.87 19.79
C SER A 255 4.29 -23.09 19.26
N VAL A 256 3.97 -22.04 18.52
CA VAL A 256 4.92 -21.18 17.82
C VAL A 256 4.59 -19.73 18.10
N GLU A 257 5.61 -18.87 18.07
CA GLU A 257 5.42 -17.42 18.17
C GLU A 257 5.59 -16.80 16.78
N ILE A 258 4.62 -15.98 16.36
CA ILE A 258 4.68 -15.28 15.07
C ILE A 258 5.76 -14.20 15.10
N THR A 259 6.64 -14.19 14.10
CA THR A 259 7.72 -13.19 13.95
C THR A 259 7.60 -12.34 12.69
N GLY A 260 6.76 -12.74 11.74
CA GLY A 260 6.44 -11.96 10.54
C GLY A 260 5.48 -12.70 9.62
N PHE A 261 5.43 -12.30 8.35
CA PHE A 261 4.57 -12.90 7.34
C PHE A 261 5.29 -13.04 6.00
N ALA A 262 4.86 -14.02 5.20
CA ALA A 262 5.37 -14.27 3.85
C ALA A 262 4.21 -14.55 2.88
N TYR A 263 4.41 -14.25 1.59
CA TYR A 263 3.48 -14.67 0.54
C TYR A 263 3.99 -15.94 -0.14
N PHE A 264 3.08 -16.90 -0.32
CA PHE A 264 3.32 -18.16 -1.01
C PHE A 264 2.38 -18.30 -2.21
N TYR A 265 2.95 -18.55 -3.38
CA TYR A 265 2.20 -18.80 -4.61
C TYR A 265 2.14 -20.31 -4.85
N ILE A 266 0.93 -20.86 -4.91
CA ILE A 266 0.68 -22.28 -5.21
C ILE A 266 0.84 -22.52 -6.71
N THR A 267 1.81 -23.36 -7.10
CA THR A 267 2.12 -23.60 -8.52
C THR A 267 1.26 -24.68 -9.15
N ASP A 268 1.00 -25.75 -8.41
CA ASP A 268 0.43 -26.97 -8.96
C ASP A 268 -0.68 -27.51 -8.05
N PRO A 269 -1.73 -28.14 -8.60
CA PRO A 269 -2.69 -28.89 -7.80
C PRO A 269 -1.99 -30.07 -7.12
N MET A 270 -2.53 -30.48 -5.98
CA MET A 270 -2.03 -31.66 -5.26
C MET A 270 -2.60 -32.94 -5.88
N SER A 271 -1.75 -33.93 -6.11
CA SER A 271 -2.15 -35.29 -6.50
C SER A 271 -2.89 -36.01 -5.37
N SER A 272 -3.62 -37.09 -5.68
CA SER A 272 -4.38 -37.87 -4.69
C SER A 272 -3.52 -38.49 -3.58
N THR A 273 -2.23 -38.68 -3.84
CA THR A 273 -1.25 -39.20 -2.89
C THR A 273 -0.39 -38.12 -2.24
N ASP A 274 -0.51 -36.87 -2.68
CA ASP A 274 0.33 -35.79 -2.17
C ASP A 274 -0.02 -35.44 -0.72
N THR A 275 1.04 -35.22 0.03
CA THR A 275 1.02 -34.74 1.42
C THR A 275 1.76 -33.41 1.55
N SER A 276 1.93 -32.67 0.46
CA SER A 276 2.58 -31.36 0.47
C SER A 276 1.99 -30.44 -0.57
N ILE A 277 1.89 -29.15 -0.24
CA ILE A 277 1.54 -28.09 -1.19
C ILE A 277 2.82 -27.67 -1.91
N THR A 278 2.81 -27.70 -3.25
CA THR A 278 3.94 -27.24 -4.06
C THR A 278 3.71 -25.79 -4.48
N GLY A 279 4.73 -24.96 -4.33
CA GLY A 279 4.64 -23.55 -4.67
C GLY A 279 5.97 -22.83 -4.53
N MET A 280 5.93 -21.51 -4.49
CA MET A 280 7.11 -20.66 -4.35
C MET A 280 6.83 -19.45 -3.48
N PHE A 281 7.81 -19.01 -2.69
CA PHE A 281 7.71 -17.74 -1.98
C PHE A 281 7.91 -16.57 -2.94
N ILE A 282 7.09 -15.52 -2.78
CA ILE A 282 7.13 -14.33 -3.62
C ILE A 282 7.26 -13.07 -2.76
N LYS A 283 7.83 -12.02 -3.36
CA LYS A 283 7.81 -10.67 -2.79
C LYS A 283 6.58 -9.94 -3.31
N ARG A 284 5.74 -9.48 -2.41
CA ARG A 284 4.47 -8.86 -2.78
C ARG A 284 3.97 -7.91 -1.71
N THR A 285 3.30 -6.86 -2.16
CA THR A 285 2.54 -5.96 -1.29
C THR A 285 1.13 -6.49 -1.06
N GLY A 286 0.57 -6.29 0.13
CA GLY A 286 -0.83 -6.60 0.38
C GLY A 286 -1.38 -5.92 1.62
N THR A 287 -2.51 -6.44 2.11
CA THR A 287 -3.28 -5.85 3.20
C THR A 287 -2.70 -6.27 4.54
N GLY A 288 -2.31 -5.30 5.35
CA GLY A 288 -1.71 -5.52 6.66
C GLY A 288 -1.13 -4.23 7.21
N PHE A 289 -0.65 -4.31 8.45
CA PHE A 289 -0.03 -3.19 9.16
C PHE A 289 1.43 -3.52 9.46
N GLU A 290 2.25 -2.47 9.51
CA GLU A 290 3.62 -2.61 10.00
C GLU A 290 3.63 -2.71 11.52
N GLU A 291 4.58 -3.46 12.06
CA GLU A 291 4.90 -3.49 13.48
C GLU A 291 6.42 -3.53 13.62
N ASP A 292 6.93 -2.83 14.62
CA ASP A 292 8.36 -2.82 14.91
C ASP A 292 8.82 -4.22 15.33
N GLY A 293 9.95 -4.66 14.79
CA GLY A 293 10.50 -5.99 15.05
C GLY A 293 10.00 -7.10 14.12
N SER A 294 9.07 -6.80 13.20
CA SER A 294 8.66 -7.77 12.18
C SER A 294 9.81 -8.12 11.23
N ILE A 295 10.03 -9.41 11.00
CA ILE A 295 11.05 -9.86 10.06
C ILE A 295 10.58 -9.73 8.60
N THR A 296 11.50 -9.37 7.70
CA THR A 296 11.20 -9.20 6.27
C THR A 296 11.24 -10.55 5.55
N ARG A 297 10.08 -11.04 5.11
CA ARG A 297 9.93 -12.36 4.47
C ARG A 297 9.05 -12.35 3.21
N GLY A 298 9.08 -11.22 2.49
CA GLY A 298 8.40 -11.08 1.19
C GLY A 298 6.96 -10.58 1.28
N ALA A 299 6.38 -10.43 2.48
CA ALA A 299 5.11 -9.77 2.67
C ALA A 299 5.31 -8.31 3.11
N TYR A 300 4.82 -7.37 2.29
CA TYR A 300 5.01 -5.94 2.50
C TYR A 300 3.68 -5.19 2.55
N LYS A 301 3.63 -4.11 3.33
CA LYS A 301 2.61 -3.06 3.25
C LYS A 301 3.23 -1.79 2.68
N ILE A 302 2.41 -0.97 2.03
CA ILE A 302 2.84 0.31 1.45
C ILE A 302 2.58 1.44 2.46
N ARG A 303 3.58 2.29 2.68
CA ARG A 303 3.48 3.47 3.55
C ARG A 303 3.77 4.72 2.73
N ILE A 304 2.90 5.73 2.79
CA ILE A 304 3.26 7.06 2.32
C ILE A 304 4.26 7.68 3.30
N THR A 305 5.33 8.23 2.77
CA THR A 305 6.30 9.06 3.47
C THR A 305 6.35 10.38 2.71
N GLU A 306 5.79 11.45 3.28
CA GLU A 306 5.80 12.79 2.68
C GLU A 306 7.21 13.35 2.51
#